data_AF-A0A944F7P9-F1
#
_entry.id   AF-A0A944F7P9-F1
#
_cell.length_a   1.000
_cell.length_b   1.000
_cell.length_c   1.000
_cell.angle_alpha   90.00
_cell.angle_beta   90.00
_cell.angle_gamma   90.00
#
_symmetry.space_group_name_H-M   'P 1'
#
loop_
_entity.id
_entity.type
_entity.pdbx_description
1 polymer ?
#
loop_
_entity_poly.entity_id
_entity_poly.type
_entity_poly.pdbx_seq_one_letter_code
_entity_poly.pdbx_strand_id
1 'polypeptide(L)'
;MLQILNFEQGLAMADALAEASDRLAAGEGVSGPAAGRYMAAASEYKNKYAGAFVSKRQLKAIRTNSKLQLFEHEGALLACNFDPYTAPCQRDQPGQEPARRTPSHNRCVPTCPNIARTDTHIERAQAEIDEIDAECADGLNPLPVTRRLQQRRATLAEIIGKHHRTRVHLAQATGDRT
;
A
#
# COMPACT_ATOMS: atom_id res chain seq x y z
N MET A 1 12.67 -16.55 18.72
CA MET A 1 12.89 -15.77 17.49
C MET A 1 11.58 -15.53 16.71
N LEU A 2 10.82 -16.57 16.32
CA LEU A 2 9.53 -16.42 15.60
C LEU A 2 8.45 -15.57 16.31
N GLN A 3 8.42 -15.54 17.65
CA GLN A 3 7.45 -14.74 18.40
C GLN A 3 7.69 -13.22 18.30
N ILE A 4 8.95 -12.80 18.15
CA ILE A 4 9.33 -11.39 18.01
C ILE A 4 8.91 -10.90 16.62
N LEU A 5 9.24 -11.65 15.57
CA LEU A 5 8.85 -11.34 14.19
C LEU A 5 7.32 -11.22 14.01
N ASN A 6 6.55 -12.10 14.66
CA ASN A 6 5.09 -12.02 14.63
C ASN A 6 4.53 -10.76 15.33
N PHE A 7 5.23 -10.27 16.35
CA PHE A 7 4.83 -9.07 17.09
C PHE A 7 5.18 -7.81 16.29
N GLU A 8 6.38 -7.73 15.74
CA GLU A 8 6.82 -6.64 14.85
C GLU A 8 5.93 -6.53 13.61
N GLN A 9 5.60 -7.66 12.98
CA GLN A 9 4.64 -7.66 11.87
C GLN A 9 3.28 -7.09 12.30
N GLY A 10 2.79 -7.49 13.48
CA GLY A 10 1.52 -6.97 13.99
C GLY A 10 1.56 -5.46 14.22
N LEU A 11 2.67 -4.92 14.73
CA LEU A 11 2.88 -3.48 14.92
C LEU A 11 2.90 -2.75 13.58
N ALA A 12 3.73 -3.19 12.64
CA ALA A 12 3.83 -2.58 11.31
C ALA A 12 2.47 -2.54 10.59
N MET A 13 1.66 -3.59 10.72
CA MET A 13 0.30 -3.61 10.17
C MET A 13 -0.63 -2.62 10.88
N ALA A 14 -0.54 -2.52 12.22
CA ALA A 14 -1.35 -1.58 12.99
C ALA A 14 -1.00 -0.13 12.64
N ASP A 15 0.29 0.19 12.51
CA ASP A 15 0.77 1.52 12.12
C ASP A 15 0.30 1.87 10.70
N ALA A 16 0.48 0.97 9.74
CA ALA A 16 0.01 1.18 8.37
C ALA A 16 -1.53 1.40 8.29
N LEU A 17 -2.31 0.66 9.09
CA LEU A 17 -3.77 0.83 9.16
C LEU A 17 -4.17 2.12 9.88
N ALA A 18 -3.43 2.55 10.89
CA ALA A 18 -3.64 3.81 11.59
C ALA A 18 -3.40 4.98 10.63
N GLU A 19 -2.25 5.02 9.97
CA GLU A 19 -1.91 6.03 8.96
C GLU A 19 -2.91 6.03 7.80
N ALA A 20 -3.32 4.85 7.32
CA ALA A 20 -4.36 4.75 6.30
C ALA A 20 -5.69 5.36 6.78
N SER A 21 -6.07 5.13 8.03
CA SER A 21 -7.30 5.68 8.62
C SER A 21 -7.26 7.20 8.74
N ASP A 22 -6.12 7.75 9.14
CA ASP A 22 -5.92 9.19 9.31
C ASP A 22 -5.90 9.90 7.95
N ARG A 23 -5.15 9.37 6.97
CA ARG A 23 -5.12 9.91 5.62
C ARG A 23 -6.50 9.88 4.94
N LEU A 24 -7.25 8.79 5.09
CA LEU A 24 -8.62 8.70 4.57
C LEU A 24 -9.57 9.70 5.27
N ALA A 25 -9.39 9.94 6.57
CA ALA A 25 -10.17 10.95 7.29
C ALA A 25 -9.83 12.37 6.82
N ALA A 26 -8.59 12.62 6.39
CA ALA A 26 -8.16 13.87 5.76
C ALA A 26 -8.62 14.02 4.29
N GLY A 27 -9.35 13.04 3.75
CA GLY A 27 -9.91 13.09 2.40
C GLY A 27 -9.03 12.48 1.31
N GLU A 28 -8.00 11.72 1.67
CA GLU A 28 -7.12 11.04 0.70
C GLU A 28 -7.92 10.17 -0.28
N GLY A 29 -7.65 10.33 -1.57
CA GLY A 29 -8.19 9.50 -2.65
C GLY A 29 -7.42 8.20 -2.80
N VAL A 30 -8.12 7.12 -3.14
CA VAL A 30 -7.54 5.78 -3.32
C VAL A 30 -7.95 5.20 -4.67
N SER A 31 -7.01 4.63 -5.39
CA SER A 31 -7.23 3.97 -6.68
C SER A 31 -6.65 2.55 -6.70
N GLY A 32 -7.00 1.80 -7.75
CA GLY A 32 -6.50 0.45 -7.99
C GLY A 32 -7.50 -0.65 -7.60
N PRO A 33 -7.23 -1.90 -8.00
CA PRO A 33 -8.18 -3.01 -7.81
C PRO A 33 -8.50 -3.29 -6.34
N ALA A 34 -7.59 -2.97 -5.42
CA ALA A 34 -7.81 -3.15 -3.99
C ALA A 34 -8.33 -1.91 -3.25
N ALA A 35 -8.65 -0.80 -3.95
CA ALA A 35 -9.04 0.47 -3.30
C ALA A 35 -10.18 0.30 -2.28
N GLY A 36 -11.25 -0.41 -2.65
CA GLY A 36 -12.36 -0.68 -1.72
C GLY A 36 -11.93 -1.51 -0.50
N ARG A 37 -11.02 -2.48 -0.68
CA ARG A 37 -10.48 -3.29 0.44
C ARG A 37 -9.59 -2.47 1.35
N TYR A 38 -8.78 -1.56 0.79
CA TYR A 38 -7.97 -0.61 1.54
C TYR A 38 -8.84 0.27 2.46
N MET A 39 -9.86 0.90 1.88
CA MET A 39 -10.78 1.76 2.63
C MET A 39 -11.56 0.99 3.70
N ALA A 40 -12.02 -0.23 3.37
CA ALA A 40 -12.71 -1.10 4.33
C ALA A 40 -11.80 -1.54 5.48
N ALA A 41 -10.53 -1.88 5.19
CA ALA A 41 -9.56 -2.29 6.20
C ALA A 41 -9.25 -1.15 7.18
N ALA A 42 -9.00 0.05 6.67
CA ALA A 42 -8.77 1.24 7.50
C ALA A 42 -10.01 1.58 8.34
N SER A 43 -11.21 1.56 7.76
CA SER A 43 -12.46 1.78 8.52
C SER A 43 -12.67 0.71 9.61
N GLU A 44 -12.44 -0.57 9.30
CA GLU A 44 -12.52 -1.65 10.29
C GLU A 44 -11.48 -1.47 11.41
N TYR A 45 -10.26 -1.07 11.06
CA TYR A 45 -9.22 -0.77 12.04
C TYR A 45 -9.64 0.36 12.98
N LYS A 46 -10.04 1.49 12.43
CA LYS A 46 -10.50 2.66 13.19
C LYS A 46 -11.65 2.32 14.14
N ASN A 47 -12.61 1.52 13.70
CA ASN A 47 -13.79 1.19 14.52
C ASN A 47 -13.51 0.19 15.65
N LYS A 48 -12.55 -0.73 15.47
CA LYS A 48 -12.33 -1.84 16.42
C LYS A 48 -11.06 -1.73 17.26
N TYR A 49 -10.07 -0.99 16.77
CA TYR A 49 -8.72 -0.99 17.34
C TYR A 49 -8.18 0.41 17.63
N ALA A 50 -8.87 1.49 17.22
CA ALA A 50 -8.44 2.84 17.56
C ALA A 50 -8.38 3.06 19.08
N GLY A 51 -7.28 3.63 19.55
CA GLY A 51 -7.00 3.90 20.97
C GLY A 51 -5.51 4.10 21.23
N ALA A 52 -5.15 4.55 22.45
CA ALA A 52 -3.78 4.95 22.78
C ALA A 52 -2.75 3.81 22.77
N PHE A 53 -3.17 2.55 22.96
CA PHE A 53 -2.26 1.41 23.02
C PHE A 53 -2.88 0.14 22.43
N VAL A 54 -2.15 -0.52 21.52
CA VAL A 54 -2.53 -1.82 20.96
C VAL A 54 -1.89 -2.95 21.77
N SER A 55 -2.71 -3.72 22.47
CA SER A 55 -2.24 -4.87 23.27
C SER A 55 -1.70 -6.01 22.38
N LYS A 56 -0.85 -6.89 22.96
CA LYS A 56 -0.38 -8.12 22.27
C LYS A 56 -1.52 -8.97 21.69
N ARG A 57 -2.66 -9.03 22.39
CA ARG A 57 -3.84 -9.77 21.93
C ARG A 57 -4.47 -9.10 20.69
N GLN A 58 -4.54 -7.78 20.66
CA GLN A 58 -5.03 -7.02 19.51
C GLN A 58 -4.07 -7.13 18.32
N LEU A 59 -2.76 -7.03 18.52
CA LEU A 59 -1.78 -7.22 17.44
C LEU A 59 -1.89 -8.62 16.81
N LYS A 60 -2.08 -9.66 17.62
CA LYS A 60 -2.38 -10.99 17.11
C LYS A 60 -3.68 -10.99 16.29
N ALA A 61 -4.74 -10.37 16.79
CA ALA A 61 -6.03 -10.30 16.09
C ALA A 61 -5.92 -9.57 14.73
N ILE A 62 -5.20 -8.45 14.69
CA ILE A 62 -4.89 -7.69 13.46
C ILE A 62 -4.14 -8.60 12.48
N ARG A 63 -3.03 -9.20 12.90
CA ARG A 63 -2.20 -10.06 12.05
C ARG A 63 -2.93 -11.29 11.52
N THR A 64 -3.90 -11.83 12.25
CA THR A 64 -4.67 -13.02 11.81
C THR A 64 -5.94 -12.67 11.03
N ASN A 65 -6.36 -11.40 11.01
CA ASN A 65 -7.54 -10.99 10.26
C ASN A 65 -7.17 -10.80 8.79
N SER A 66 -7.77 -11.60 7.91
CA SER A 66 -7.54 -11.54 6.46
C SER A 66 -7.95 -10.20 5.84
N LYS A 67 -8.91 -9.49 6.43
CA LYS A 67 -9.35 -8.16 5.96
C LYS A 67 -8.36 -7.05 6.29
N LEU A 68 -7.51 -7.27 7.30
CA LEU A 68 -6.54 -6.28 7.79
C LEU A 68 -5.11 -6.56 7.30
N GLN A 69 -4.94 -7.44 6.32
CA GLN A 69 -3.64 -7.76 5.71
C GLN A 69 -3.13 -6.61 4.83
N LEU A 70 -2.89 -5.45 5.44
CA LEU A 70 -2.34 -4.28 4.79
C LEU A 70 -0.82 -4.26 5.01
N PHE A 71 -0.08 -4.31 3.90
CA PHE A 71 1.37 -4.17 3.89
C PHE A 71 1.73 -2.92 3.09
N GLU A 72 2.35 -1.95 3.75
CA GLU A 72 2.88 -0.72 3.17
C GLU A 72 4.27 -0.50 3.77
N HIS A 73 5.17 0.12 3.00
CA HIS A 73 6.51 0.49 3.46
C HIS A 73 6.70 1.99 3.25
N GLU A 74 7.47 2.61 4.12
CA GLU A 74 7.84 4.02 4.02
C GLU A 74 8.62 4.28 2.72
N GLY A 75 8.02 5.00 1.77
CA GLY A 75 8.60 5.17 0.42
C GLY A 75 8.16 4.15 -0.63
N ALA A 76 7.26 3.22 -0.29
CA ALA A 76 6.53 2.48 -1.32
C ALA A 76 5.64 3.44 -2.13
N LEU A 77 5.37 3.06 -3.39
CA LEU A 77 4.42 3.74 -4.29
C LEU A 77 3.08 2.99 -4.41
N LEU A 78 2.83 2.06 -3.49
CA LEU A 78 1.58 1.33 -3.35
C LEU A 78 1.42 0.74 -1.96
N ALA A 79 0.18 0.49 -1.60
CA ALA A 79 -0.24 -0.36 -0.51
C ALA A 79 -0.67 -1.74 -1.05
N CYS A 80 -0.31 -2.81 -0.33
CA CYS A 80 -0.70 -4.18 -0.66
C CYS A 80 -1.77 -4.66 0.33
N ASN A 81 -3.02 -4.76 -0.12
CA ASN A 81 -4.08 -5.47 0.58
C ASN A 81 -3.95 -6.96 0.27
N PHE A 82 -3.02 -7.61 0.97
CA PHE A 82 -2.52 -8.92 0.65
C PHE A 82 -3.59 -10.01 0.85
N ASP A 83 -3.90 -10.67 -0.26
CA ASP A 83 -4.64 -11.92 -0.26
C ASP A 83 -3.76 -13.00 -0.92
N PRO A 84 -3.34 -14.04 -0.16
CA PRO A 84 -2.41 -15.04 -0.65
C PRO A 84 -2.97 -15.89 -1.80
N TYR A 85 -4.29 -15.97 -1.97
CA TYR A 85 -4.92 -16.76 -3.03
C TYR A 85 -4.94 -16.05 -4.39
N THR A 86 -4.90 -14.71 -4.37
CA THR A 86 -4.94 -13.89 -5.59
C THR A 86 -3.60 -13.23 -5.90
N ALA A 87 -2.65 -13.26 -4.97
CA ALA A 87 -1.33 -12.66 -5.11
C ALA A 87 -0.43 -13.42 -6.11
N PRO A 88 -0.06 -12.84 -7.27
CA PRO A 88 0.88 -13.48 -8.20
C PRO A 88 2.25 -13.73 -7.57
N CYS A 89 2.66 -12.87 -6.64
CA CYS A 89 3.92 -12.99 -5.91
C CYS A 89 4.00 -14.22 -4.98
N GLN A 90 2.92 -15.01 -4.85
CA GLN A 90 2.86 -16.24 -4.05
C GLN A 90 2.76 -17.55 -4.84
N ARG A 91 2.54 -17.51 -6.17
CA ARG A 91 2.21 -18.73 -6.97
C ARG A 91 3.22 -19.87 -6.86
N ASP A 92 4.50 -19.53 -6.69
CA ASP A 92 5.61 -20.49 -6.71
C ASP A 92 6.28 -20.68 -5.34
N GLN A 93 5.58 -20.35 -4.24
CA GLN A 93 6.07 -20.60 -2.87
C GLN A 93 5.38 -21.84 -2.27
N PRO A 94 5.95 -23.06 -2.45
CA PRO A 94 5.42 -24.25 -1.81
C PRO A 94 5.67 -24.23 -0.29
N GLY A 95 4.78 -24.85 0.47
CA GLY A 95 5.07 -25.29 1.85
C GLY A 95 4.70 -24.33 3.00
N GLN A 96 4.21 -23.11 2.75
CA GLN A 96 3.70 -22.25 3.84
C GLN A 96 2.17 -22.23 3.89
N GLU A 97 1.60 -22.36 5.08
CA GLU A 97 0.18 -22.10 5.33
C GLU A 97 -0.18 -20.68 4.86
N PRO A 98 -1.29 -20.47 4.13
CA PRO A 98 -1.67 -19.15 3.61
C PRO A 98 -1.68 -18.04 4.67
N ALA A 99 -2.07 -18.35 5.91
CA ALA A 99 -2.10 -17.42 7.04
C ALA A 99 -0.71 -16.97 7.56
N ARG A 100 0.37 -17.59 7.08
CA ARG A 100 1.76 -17.24 7.44
C ARG A 100 2.53 -16.59 6.29
N ARG A 101 1.94 -16.55 5.09
CA ARG A 101 2.59 -15.95 3.93
C ARG A 101 2.59 -14.43 4.04
N THR A 102 3.66 -13.81 3.61
CA THR A 102 3.79 -12.35 3.47
C THR A 102 4.10 -12.01 2.01
N PRO A 103 3.68 -10.84 1.52
CA PRO A 103 3.92 -10.45 0.13
C PRO A 103 5.41 -10.43 -0.21
N SER A 104 5.77 -10.98 -1.37
CA SER A 104 7.14 -10.88 -1.90
C SER A 104 7.25 -9.67 -2.83
N HIS A 105 7.93 -8.61 -2.36
CA HIS A 105 8.03 -7.34 -3.08
C HIS A 105 8.77 -7.49 -4.42
N ASN A 106 9.84 -8.29 -4.46
CA ASN A 106 10.64 -8.57 -5.66
C ASN A 106 9.87 -9.31 -6.75
N ARG A 107 8.71 -9.90 -6.41
CA ARG A 107 7.83 -10.63 -7.35
C ARG A 107 6.52 -9.90 -7.60
N CYS A 108 6.41 -8.64 -7.17
CA CYS A 108 5.23 -7.83 -7.41
C CYS A 108 5.12 -7.48 -8.91
N VAL A 109 3.90 -7.53 -9.44
CA VAL A 109 3.61 -7.19 -10.83
C VAL A 109 2.60 -6.04 -10.90
N PRO A 110 2.67 -5.13 -11.89
CA PRO A 110 1.81 -3.95 -11.95
C PRO A 110 0.30 -4.26 -12.02
N THR A 111 -0.07 -5.44 -12.52
CA THR A 111 -1.47 -5.90 -12.68
C THR A 111 -2.00 -6.67 -11.47
N CYS A 112 -1.25 -6.72 -10.36
CA CYS A 112 -1.66 -7.45 -9.16
C CYS A 112 -3.00 -6.90 -8.59
N PRO A 113 -3.99 -7.76 -8.32
CA PRO A 113 -5.31 -7.34 -7.81
C PRO A 113 -5.26 -6.81 -6.37
N ASN A 114 -4.13 -7.02 -5.66
CA ASN A 114 -3.94 -6.60 -4.27
C ASN A 114 -3.36 -5.18 -4.13
N ILE A 115 -3.14 -4.48 -5.24
CA ILE A 115 -2.57 -3.13 -5.23
C ILE A 115 -3.67 -2.10 -4.99
N ALA A 116 -3.45 -1.25 -3.99
CA ALA A 116 -4.09 0.04 -3.82
C ALA A 116 -3.03 1.15 -3.91
N ARG A 117 -3.40 2.32 -4.43
CA ARG A 117 -2.56 3.52 -4.45
C ARG A 117 -3.34 4.69 -3.92
N THR A 118 -2.68 5.56 -3.19
CA THR A 118 -3.30 6.71 -2.54
C THR A 118 -2.68 8.01 -3.04
N ASP A 119 -3.26 9.16 -2.75
CA ASP A 119 -2.67 10.45 -3.15
C ASP A 119 -1.23 10.61 -2.61
N THR A 120 -0.94 10.18 -1.38
CA THR A 120 0.42 10.15 -0.82
C THR A 120 1.39 9.35 -1.70
N HIS A 121 0.94 8.23 -2.25
CA HIS A 121 1.77 7.42 -3.17
C HIS A 121 2.04 8.15 -4.49
N ILE A 122 1.09 8.97 -4.95
CA ILE A 122 1.20 9.74 -6.19
C ILE A 122 2.12 10.94 -6.01
N GLU A 123 2.08 11.60 -4.86
CA GLU A 123 3.04 12.65 -4.50
C GLU A 123 4.48 12.12 -4.51
N ARG A 124 4.71 10.95 -3.91
CA ARG A 124 6.03 10.27 -3.96
C ARG A 124 6.44 9.90 -5.38
N ALA A 125 5.51 9.41 -6.19
CA ALA A 125 5.79 9.07 -7.59
C ALA A 125 6.14 10.32 -8.41
N GLN A 126 5.52 11.46 -8.12
CA GLN A 126 5.86 12.74 -8.75
C GLN A 126 7.25 13.21 -8.33
N ALA A 127 7.59 13.14 -7.04
CA ALA A 127 8.92 13.48 -6.56
C ALA A 127 10.00 12.62 -7.24
N GLU A 128 9.77 11.30 -7.40
CA GLU A 128 10.71 10.43 -8.14
C GLU A 128 10.82 10.82 -9.62
N ILE A 129 9.75 11.28 -10.27
CA ILE A 129 9.83 11.82 -11.64
C ILE A 129 10.71 13.07 -11.68
N ASP A 130 10.53 13.99 -10.74
CA ASP A 130 11.27 15.24 -10.69
C ASP A 130 12.78 14.98 -10.47
N GLU A 131 13.12 14.01 -9.61
CA GLU A 131 14.50 13.54 -9.42
C GLU A 131 15.09 12.94 -10.70
N ILE A 132 14.33 12.08 -11.38
CA ILE A 132 14.77 11.48 -12.66
C ILE A 132 14.99 12.55 -13.73
N ASP A 133 14.11 13.54 -13.82
CA ASP A 133 14.20 14.62 -14.80
C ASP A 133 15.43 15.51 -14.54
N ALA A 134 15.73 15.81 -13.27
CA ALA A 134 16.96 16.50 -12.90
C ALA A 134 18.21 15.69 -13.28
N GLU A 135 18.25 14.39 -12.93
CA GLU A 135 19.40 13.51 -13.22
C GLU A 135 19.64 13.34 -14.73
N CYS A 136 18.56 13.30 -15.52
CA CYS A 136 18.67 13.23 -16.98
C CYS A 136 19.14 14.55 -17.59
N ALA A 137 18.79 15.70 -17.01
CA ALA A 137 19.20 17.02 -17.48
C ALA A 137 20.71 17.27 -17.29
N ASP A 138 21.32 16.68 -16.26
CA ASP A 138 22.76 16.78 -16.00
C ASP A 138 23.60 16.15 -17.13
N GLY A 139 23.03 15.22 -17.89
CA GLY A 139 23.67 14.63 -19.08
C GLY A 139 24.89 13.73 -18.79
N LEU A 140 25.18 13.45 -17.51
CA LEU A 140 26.34 12.67 -17.08
C LEU A 140 26.12 11.15 -17.18
N ASN A 141 24.87 10.73 -17.36
CA ASN A 141 24.49 9.32 -17.36
C ASN A 141 24.86 8.61 -18.67
N PRO A 142 25.46 7.40 -18.61
CA PRO A 142 25.62 6.55 -19.78
C PRO A 142 24.27 6.22 -20.42
N LEU A 143 24.23 6.07 -21.75
CA LEU A 143 23.01 5.80 -22.50
C LEU A 143 22.12 4.68 -21.93
N PRO A 144 22.65 3.52 -21.46
CA PRO A 144 21.81 2.49 -20.84
C PRO A 144 21.09 2.96 -19.57
N VAL A 145 21.73 3.81 -18.76
CA VAL A 145 21.15 4.37 -17.54
C VAL A 145 20.05 5.36 -17.90
N THR A 146 20.32 6.29 -18.82
CA THR A 146 19.33 7.26 -19.31
C THR A 146 18.07 6.58 -19.85
N ARG A 147 18.23 5.50 -20.63
CA ARG A 147 17.09 4.73 -21.14
C ARG A 147 16.25 4.09 -20.03
N ARG A 148 16.90 3.54 -19.01
CA ARG A 148 16.20 2.95 -17.85
C ARG A 148 15.44 4.00 -17.05
N LEU A 149 16.05 5.16 -16.82
CA LEU A 149 15.42 6.30 -16.16
C LEU A 149 14.19 6.79 -16.93
N GLN A 150 14.29 6.95 -18.25
CA GLN A 150 13.16 7.32 -19.11
C GLN A 150 12.02 6.29 -19.05
N GLN A 151 12.33 4.99 -19.05
CA GLN A 151 11.32 3.93 -18.88
C GLN A 151 10.63 4.00 -17.51
N ARG A 152 11.41 4.25 -16.44
CA ARG A 152 10.88 4.40 -15.09
C ARG A 152 9.95 5.60 -15.00
N ARG A 153 10.39 6.75 -15.49
CA ARG A 153 9.58 7.98 -15.57
C ARG A 153 8.27 7.76 -16.32
N ALA A 154 8.31 7.13 -17.49
CA ALA A 154 7.11 6.82 -18.26
C ALA A 154 6.13 5.92 -17.47
N THR A 155 6.65 4.93 -16.76
CA THR A 155 5.84 4.05 -15.90
C THR A 155 5.17 4.83 -14.76
N LEU A 156 5.92 5.72 -14.10
CA LEU A 156 5.40 6.56 -13.01
C LEU A 156 4.32 7.52 -13.53
N ALA A 157 4.53 8.16 -14.68
CA ALA A 157 3.55 9.05 -15.29
C ALA A 157 2.23 8.31 -15.61
N GLU A 158 2.30 7.07 -16.08
CA GLU A 158 1.11 6.24 -16.29
C GLU A 158 0.37 5.95 -14.97
N ILE A 159 1.12 5.62 -13.90
CA ILE A 159 0.55 5.37 -12.57
C ILE A 159 -0.17 6.61 -12.04
N ILE A 160 0.46 7.78 -12.12
CA ILE A 160 -0.10 9.07 -11.70
C ILE A 160 -1.38 9.37 -12.48
N GLY A 161 -1.31 9.32 -13.81
CA GLY A 161 -2.46 9.60 -14.67
C GLY A 161 -3.63 8.63 -14.43
N LYS A 162 -3.33 7.33 -14.24
CA LYS A 162 -4.36 6.33 -13.91
C LYS A 162 -5.00 6.62 -12.57
N HIS A 163 -4.23 6.96 -11.55
CA HIS A 163 -4.76 7.26 -10.22
C HIS A 163 -5.71 8.47 -10.27
N HIS A 164 -5.32 9.59 -10.87
CA HIS A 164 -6.20 10.76 -10.94
C HIS A 164 -7.53 10.49 -11.65
N ARG A 165 -7.54 9.61 -12.67
CA ARG A 165 -8.78 9.24 -13.38
C ARG A 165 -9.70 8.30 -12.60
N THR A 166 -9.16 7.47 -11.71
CA THR A 166 -9.92 6.36 -11.11
C THR A 166 -9.96 6.37 -9.59
N ARG A 167 -9.31 7.34 -8.93
CA ARG A 167 -9.35 7.45 -7.48
C ARG A 167 -10.77 7.71 -7.00
N VAL A 168 -11.10 7.06 -5.90
CA VAL A 168 -12.33 7.24 -5.15
C VAL A 168 -11.99 7.79 -3.78
N HIS A 169 -12.89 8.60 -3.23
CA HIS A 169 -12.77 9.15 -1.88
C HIS A 169 -13.77 8.44 -0.97
N LEU A 170 -13.47 8.41 0.33
CA LEU A 170 -14.44 7.92 1.32
C LEU A 170 -15.66 8.85 1.29
N ALA A 171 -16.85 8.29 1.12
CA ALA A 171 -18.07 9.08 1.20
C ALA A 171 -18.12 9.73 2.59
N GLN A 172 -18.16 11.06 2.64
CA GLN A 172 -18.39 11.77 3.89
C GLN A 172 -19.79 11.34 4.37
N ALA A 173 -19.88 10.83 5.59
CA ALA A 173 -21.17 10.60 6.21
C ALA A 173 -21.85 11.97 6.35
N THR A 174 -22.76 12.29 5.43
CA THR A 174 -23.67 13.42 5.57
C THR A 174 -24.44 13.21 6.87
N GLY A 175 -24.01 13.92 7.91
CA GLY A 175 -24.72 14.01 9.17
C GLY A 175 -25.97 14.83 8.96
N ASP A 176 -27.01 14.20 8.42
CA ASP A 176 -28.36 14.74 8.45
C ASP A 176 -29.23 13.76 9.25
N ARG A 177 -29.26 14.01 10.56
CA ARG A 177 -30.30 13.49 11.45
C ARG A 177 -30.92 14.72 12.12
N THR A 178 -31.89 15.30 11.43
CA THR A 178 -32.98 16.05 12.05
C THR A 178 -33.84 15.14 12.90
#